data_AF-A0A2T4DAJ0-F1
#
_entry.id   AF-A0A2T4DAJ0-F1
#
_cell.length_a   1.000
_cell.length_b   1.000
_cell.length_c   1.000
_cell.angle_alpha   90.00
_cell.angle_beta   90.00
_cell.angle_gamma   90.00
#
_symmetry.space_group_name_H-M   'P 1'
#
loop_
_entity.id
_entity.type
_entity.pdbx_description
1 polymer ?
#
loop_
_entity_poly.entity_id
_entity_poly.type
_entity_poly.pdbx_seq_one_letter_code
_entity_poly.pdbx_strand_id
1 'polypeptide(L)'
;MKTTVNYLMPIIASVLVTVACGNSTSRHSEEQIQEINEQAQFPDSVKPTETTRFDFENYTAGQLPDDWSEYYTGSGGTEWKVTEDNGNKVQAQLYSDNPNNHFNIVVNKDITAKDMVLTVRLKGVTGNHDQGGGFVWRFTDKNNYYVVRANPLENNVVLYKVENGKRTD
;
A
#
# COMPACT_ATOMS: atom_id res chain seq x y z
N MET A 1 -18.44 47.82 55.05
CA MET A 1 -18.68 47.89 53.59
C MET A 1 -17.60 47.09 52.89
N LYS A 2 -17.93 45.90 52.36
CA LYS A 2 -17.01 45.09 51.54
C LYS A 2 -17.36 45.32 50.08
N THR A 3 -16.42 45.82 49.30
CA THR A 3 -16.56 46.08 47.87
C THR A 3 -16.13 44.83 47.11
N THR A 4 -17.05 44.18 46.42
CA THR A 4 -16.73 43.05 45.52
C THR A 4 -16.52 43.60 44.11
N VAL A 5 -15.32 43.39 43.56
CA VAL A 5 -14.97 43.69 42.18
C VAL A 5 -15.07 42.40 41.37
N ASN A 6 -15.97 42.37 40.38
CA ASN A 6 -16.11 41.24 39.46
C ASN A 6 -15.16 41.44 38.26
N TYR A 7 -14.24 40.51 38.06
CA TYR A 7 -13.44 40.42 36.83
C TYR A 7 -14.11 39.43 35.87
N LEU A 8 -14.56 39.92 34.71
CA LEU A 8 -14.88 39.09 33.55
C LEU A 8 -13.58 38.71 32.85
N MET A 9 -13.25 37.42 32.83
CA MET A 9 -12.13 36.86 32.08
C MET A 9 -12.62 36.55 30.64
N PRO A 10 -12.06 37.16 29.59
CA PRO A 10 -12.39 36.78 28.22
C PRO A 10 -11.71 35.45 27.88
N ILE A 11 -12.51 34.43 27.56
CA ILE A 11 -12.04 33.16 27.02
C ILE A 11 -11.61 33.42 25.57
N ILE A 12 -10.31 33.60 25.35
CA ILE A 12 -9.72 33.62 24.02
C ILE A 12 -9.74 32.18 23.52
N ALA A 13 -10.60 31.89 22.54
CA ALA A 13 -10.63 30.63 21.84
C ALA A 13 -9.33 30.47 21.03
N SER A 14 -8.39 29.71 21.57
CA SER A 14 -7.18 29.30 20.87
C SER A 14 -7.55 28.39 19.70
N VAL A 15 -7.42 28.91 18.49
CA VAL A 15 -7.41 28.10 17.26
C VAL A 15 -6.10 27.32 17.26
N LEU A 16 -6.14 26.04 17.64
CA LEU A 16 -5.03 25.11 17.42
C LEU A 16 -4.97 24.81 15.91
N VAL A 17 -4.02 25.43 15.20
CA VAL A 17 -3.57 24.92 13.91
C VAL A 17 -2.66 23.74 14.21
N THR A 18 -3.21 22.53 14.22
CA THR A 18 -2.38 21.32 14.22
C THR A 18 -1.79 21.16 12.82
N VAL A 19 -0.53 21.56 12.66
CA VAL A 19 0.32 21.06 11.58
C VAL A 19 0.51 19.57 11.84
N ALA A 20 -0.33 18.76 11.23
CA ALA A 20 -0.17 17.31 11.25
C ALA A 20 1.01 16.97 10.32
N CYS A 21 2.19 16.83 10.90
CA CYS A 21 3.24 16.03 10.28
C CYS A 21 2.65 14.66 9.95
N GLY A 22 2.71 14.28 8.67
CA GLY A 22 2.06 13.11 8.10
C GLY A 22 2.49 11.81 8.78
N ASN A 23 1.65 11.36 9.70
CA ASN A 23 1.43 9.95 10.00
C ASN A 23 -0.09 9.78 9.84
N SER A 24 -0.56 9.43 8.65
CA SER A 24 -2.00 9.14 8.47
C SER A 24 -2.31 7.80 9.12
N THR A 25 -2.60 7.83 10.42
CA THR A 25 -3.02 6.66 11.20
C THR A 25 -4.53 6.39 11.07
N SER A 26 -5.28 7.23 10.35
CA SER A 26 -6.72 7.05 10.17
C SER A 26 -6.99 6.00 9.09
N ARG A 27 -7.43 4.81 9.51
CA ARG A 27 -8.16 3.91 8.61
C ARG A 27 -9.39 4.66 8.10
N HIS A 28 -9.62 4.65 6.79
CA HIS A 28 -10.90 5.08 6.24
C HIS A 28 -12.03 4.26 6.85
N SER A 29 -13.15 4.90 7.19
CA SER A 29 -14.35 4.17 7.61
C SER A 29 -14.88 3.31 6.46
N GLU A 30 -15.70 2.31 6.78
CA GLU A 30 -16.34 1.47 5.75
C GLU A 30 -17.18 2.31 4.78
N GLU A 31 -17.82 3.36 5.27
CA GLU A 31 -18.59 4.32 4.47
C GLU A 31 -17.68 5.09 3.49
N GLN A 32 -16.53 5.59 3.96
CA GLN A 32 -15.56 6.27 3.10
C GLN A 32 -14.98 5.33 2.03
N ILE A 33 -14.71 4.08 2.40
CA ILE A 33 -14.25 3.07 1.44
C ILE A 33 -15.35 2.80 0.40
N GLN A 34 -16.61 2.73 0.82
CA GLN A 34 -17.74 2.53 -0.08
C GLN A 34 -17.89 3.70 -1.07
N GLU A 35 -17.84 4.94 -0.59
CA GLU A 35 -17.89 6.14 -1.44
C GLU A 35 -16.74 6.16 -2.46
N ILE A 36 -15.51 5.86 -2.01
CA ILE A 36 -14.33 5.78 -2.90
C ILE A 36 -14.53 4.68 -3.95
N ASN A 37 -15.06 3.52 -3.55
CA ASN A 37 -15.31 2.41 -4.47
C ASN A 37 -16.37 2.77 -5.52
N GLU A 38 -17.43 3.49 -5.13
CA GLU A 38 -18.46 3.98 -6.05
C GLU A 38 -17.90 4.99 -7.05
N GLN A 39 -17.05 5.92 -6.60
CA GLN A 39 -16.36 6.87 -7.46
C GLN A 39 -15.35 6.20 -8.41
N ALA A 40 -14.78 5.07 -8.01
CA ALA A 40 -13.85 4.28 -8.81
C ALA A 40 -14.55 3.29 -9.77
N GLN A 41 -15.90 3.32 -9.87
CA GLN A 41 -16.63 2.54 -10.87
C GLN A 41 -16.73 3.30 -12.19
N PHE A 42 -16.25 2.67 -13.25
CA PHE A 42 -16.43 3.09 -14.63
C PHE A 42 -17.55 2.26 -15.27
N PRO A 43 -18.18 2.74 -16.37
CA PRO A 43 -19.24 1.99 -17.05
C PRO A 43 -18.86 0.55 -17.42
N ASP A 44 -17.58 0.32 -17.71
CA ASP A 44 -17.02 -0.98 -18.10
C ASP A 44 -16.32 -1.70 -16.94
N SER A 45 -16.49 -1.24 -15.69
CA SER A 45 -15.91 -1.90 -14.52
C SER A 45 -16.46 -3.31 -14.37
N VAL A 46 -15.54 -4.27 -14.28
CA VAL A 46 -15.89 -5.68 -14.10
C VAL A 46 -16.39 -5.91 -12.68
N LYS A 47 -17.53 -6.60 -12.55
CA LYS A 47 -18.01 -7.12 -11.28
C LYS A 47 -17.36 -8.49 -11.03
N PRO A 48 -16.53 -8.65 -9.99
CA PRO A 48 -15.92 -9.93 -9.69
C PRO A 48 -17.00 -10.98 -9.41
N THR A 49 -16.89 -12.15 -10.04
CA THR A 49 -17.77 -13.30 -9.75
C THR A 49 -17.27 -14.08 -8.53
N GLU A 50 -15.97 -13.99 -8.25
CA GLU A 50 -15.29 -14.63 -7.13
C GLU A 50 -14.39 -13.61 -6.45
N THR A 51 -14.24 -13.77 -5.13
CA THR A 51 -13.39 -12.91 -4.31
C THR A 51 -12.43 -13.77 -3.52
N THR A 52 -11.13 -13.52 -3.68
CA THR A 52 -10.07 -14.13 -2.84
C THR A 52 -9.51 -13.06 -1.92
N ARG A 53 -9.31 -13.39 -0.64
CA ARG A 53 -8.78 -12.48 0.38
C ARG A 53 -7.56 -13.10 1.05
N PHE A 54 -6.49 -12.32 1.13
CA PHE A 54 -5.29 -12.64 1.89
C PHE A 54 -5.14 -11.64 3.03
N ASP A 55 -5.35 -12.10 4.27
CA ASP A 55 -5.05 -11.33 5.48
C ASP A 55 -3.76 -11.78 6.18
N PHE A 56 -3.13 -12.85 5.69
CA PHE A 56 -1.87 -13.42 6.15
C PHE A 56 -1.87 -14.02 7.57
N GLU A 57 -2.98 -13.99 8.30
CA GLU A 57 -3.03 -14.39 9.72
C GLU A 57 -2.76 -15.89 9.94
N ASN A 58 -3.19 -16.73 9.00
CA ASN A 58 -2.99 -18.18 9.06
C ASN A 58 -1.65 -18.66 8.49
N TYR A 59 -0.83 -17.74 7.98
CA TYR A 59 0.48 -18.09 7.45
C TYR A 59 1.56 -18.05 8.54
N THR A 60 2.63 -18.80 8.32
CA THR A 60 3.76 -18.89 9.24
C THR A 60 4.65 -17.65 9.11
N ALA A 61 4.90 -16.97 10.24
CA ALA A 61 5.81 -15.84 10.26
C ALA A 61 7.27 -16.28 9.96
N GLY A 62 8.03 -15.40 9.33
CA GLY A 62 9.41 -15.63 8.91
C GLY A 62 9.55 -16.43 7.61
N GLN A 63 8.45 -16.82 6.97
CA GLN A 63 8.45 -17.62 5.75
C GLN A 63 7.73 -16.90 4.60
N LEU A 64 8.17 -17.15 3.37
CA LEU A 64 7.34 -16.91 2.20
C LEU A 64 6.29 -18.02 2.16
N PRO A 65 4.98 -17.70 2.06
CA PRO A 65 3.96 -18.71 1.88
C PRO A 65 4.18 -19.57 0.62
N ASP A 66 3.89 -20.88 0.71
CA ASP A 66 4.12 -21.83 -0.40
C ASP A 66 3.31 -21.50 -1.67
N ASP A 67 2.17 -20.83 -1.52
CA ASP A 67 1.30 -20.32 -2.59
C ASP A 67 1.78 -18.98 -3.18
N TRP A 68 2.97 -18.51 -2.80
CA TRP A 68 3.59 -17.30 -3.34
C TRP A 68 4.99 -17.56 -3.84
N SER A 69 5.41 -16.77 -4.82
CA SER A 69 6.76 -16.80 -5.38
C SER A 69 7.32 -15.39 -5.47
N GLU A 70 8.59 -15.23 -5.13
CA GLU A 70 9.29 -13.97 -5.19
C GLU A 70 10.19 -13.85 -6.42
N TYR A 71 10.27 -12.65 -6.95
CA TYR A 71 11.09 -12.29 -8.11
C TYR A 71 11.68 -10.90 -7.91
N TYR A 72 12.69 -10.57 -8.70
CA TYR A 72 13.17 -9.20 -8.81
C TYR A 72 13.68 -8.89 -10.21
N THR A 73 13.46 -7.65 -10.63
CA THR A 73 14.09 -7.06 -11.82
C THR A 73 15.38 -6.36 -11.42
N GLY A 74 16.40 -6.39 -12.27
CA GLY A 74 17.70 -5.78 -12.00
C GLY A 74 18.68 -6.71 -11.28
N SER A 75 19.74 -6.14 -10.72
CA SER A 75 20.78 -6.84 -9.95
C SER A 75 20.47 -6.88 -8.46
N GLY A 76 20.99 -7.86 -7.73
CA GLY A 76 20.80 -7.98 -6.27
C GLY A 76 20.01 -9.24 -5.93
N GLY A 77 19.13 -9.14 -4.94
CA GLY A 77 18.24 -10.21 -4.50
C GLY A 77 16.85 -9.69 -4.17
N THR A 78 16.01 -10.53 -3.58
CA THR A 78 14.74 -10.12 -3.00
C THR A 78 14.49 -10.97 -1.77
N GLU A 79 13.63 -10.48 -0.89
CA GLU A 79 13.22 -11.25 0.28
C GLU A 79 11.81 -10.83 0.64
N TRP A 80 10.88 -11.76 0.55
CA TRP A 80 9.50 -11.61 0.95
C TRP A 80 9.15 -12.64 2.02
N LYS A 81 8.57 -12.18 3.13
CA LYS A 81 8.18 -13.04 4.25
C LYS A 81 6.91 -12.54 4.88
N VAL A 82 6.17 -13.43 5.54
CA VAL A 82 5.17 -13.01 6.50
C VAL A 82 5.87 -12.52 7.77
N THR A 83 5.51 -11.34 8.24
CA THR A 83 6.06 -10.73 9.46
C THR A 83 4.97 -10.19 10.35
N GLU A 84 5.26 -9.99 11.64
CA GLU A 84 4.35 -9.30 12.54
C GLU A 84 4.51 -7.78 12.43
N ASP A 85 3.40 -7.06 12.27
CA ASP A 85 3.34 -5.59 12.34
C ASP A 85 2.14 -5.17 13.20
N ASN A 86 2.44 -4.59 14.38
CA ASN A 86 1.44 -4.11 15.34
C ASN A 86 0.35 -5.16 15.68
N GLY A 87 0.76 -6.41 15.89
CA GLY A 87 -0.14 -7.52 16.24
C GLY A 87 -0.92 -8.13 15.07
N ASN A 88 -0.64 -7.74 13.83
CA ASN A 88 -1.16 -8.40 12.62
C ASN A 88 -0.03 -9.14 11.92
N LYS A 89 -0.34 -10.21 11.19
CA LYS A 89 0.59 -10.78 10.22
C LYS A 89 0.41 -10.13 8.86
N VAL A 90 1.51 -9.81 8.20
CA VAL A 90 1.53 -9.13 6.90
C VAL A 90 2.57 -9.75 6.00
N GLN A 91 2.35 -9.76 4.69
CA GLN A 91 3.43 -10.04 3.72
C GLN A 91 4.29 -8.79 3.54
N ALA A 92 5.57 -8.91 3.91
CA ALA A 92 6.54 -7.83 3.91
C ALA A 92 7.67 -8.13 2.93
N GLN A 93 8.08 -7.09 2.20
CA GLN A 93 9.35 -7.06 1.49
C GLN A 93 10.43 -6.59 2.47
N LEU A 94 11.54 -7.32 2.56
CA LEU A 94 12.59 -7.12 3.58
C LEU A 94 13.97 -6.81 2.99
N TYR A 95 14.16 -7.06 1.69
CA TYR A 95 15.44 -6.83 1.03
C TYR A 95 15.68 -5.32 0.83
N SER A 96 16.75 -4.79 1.43
CA SER A 96 17.00 -3.34 1.52
C SER A 96 18.08 -2.82 0.56
N ASP A 97 18.96 -3.70 0.06
CA ASP A 97 20.02 -3.35 -0.88
C ASP A 97 19.48 -3.28 -2.31
N ASN A 98 18.57 -2.33 -2.54
CA ASN A 98 17.89 -2.10 -3.81
C ASN A 98 18.69 -1.10 -4.65
N PRO A 99 19.56 -1.55 -5.58
CA PRO A 99 20.24 -0.65 -6.49
C PRO A 99 19.25 0.04 -7.45
N ASN A 100 19.73 1.03 -8.20
CA ASN A 100 18.91 1.68 -9.23
C ASN A 100 18.34 0.64 -10.21
N ASN A 101 17.06 0.81 -10.58
CA ASN A 101 16.29 -0.12 -11.43
C ASN A 101 16.11 -1.53 -10.83
N HIS A 102 16.13 -1.64 -9.50
CA HIS A 102 15.75 -2.85 -8.78
C HIS A 102 14.27 -2.81 -8.40
N PHE A 103 13.51 -3.84 -8.78
CA PHE A 103 12.08 -3.94 -8.46
C PHE A 103 11.76 -5.28 -7.83
N ASN A 104 11.34 -5.27 -6.57
CA ASN A 104 10.92 -6.46 -5.83
C ASN A 104 9.49 -6.83 -6.21
N ILE A 105 9.26 -8.12 -6.44
CA ILE A 105 7.98 -8.65 -6.91
C ILE A 105 7.62 -9.89 -6.10
N VAL A 106 6.36 -10.02 -5.71
CA VAL A 106 5.80 -11.25 -5.15
C VAL A 106 4.47 -11.54 -5.82
N VAL A 107 4.24 -12.81 -6.18
CA VAL A 107 3.08 -13.24 -6.98
C VAL A 107 2.47 -14.48 -6.35
N ASN A 108 1.15 -14.50 -6.19
CA ASN A 108 0.43 -15.71 -5.82
C ASN A 108 0.34 -16.66 -7.02
N LYS A 109 0.74 -17.92 -6.86
CA LYS A 109 0.84 -18.89 -7.96
C LYS A 109 -0.51 -19.48 -8.41
N ASP A 110 -1.55 -19.34 -7.59
CA ASP A 110 -2.84 -20.00 -7.81
C ASP A 110 -3.90 -19.05 -8.39
N ILE A 111 -3.64 -17.74 -8.44
CA ILE A 111 -4.56 -16.75 -9.02
C ILE A 111 -4.31 -16.64 -10.53
N THR A 112 -5.31 -17.00 -11.33
CA THR A 112 -5.36 -16.71 -12.77
C THR A 112 -6.68 -16.05 -13.12
N ALA A 113 -6.62 -14.82 -13.65
CA ALA A 113 -7.80 -14.07 -14.06
C ALA A 113 -7.48 -13.16 -15.25
N LYS A 114 -8.44 -13.03 -16.18
CA LYS A 114 -8.33 -12.13 -17.34
C LYS A 114 -8.61 -10.67 -16.95
N ASP A 115 -9.71 -10.50 -16.23
CA ASP A 115 -10.22 -9.23 -15.72
C ASP A 115 -10.39 -9.35 -14.20
N MET A 116 -10.01 -8.32 -13.45
CA MET A 116 -9.94 -8.38 -11.99
C MET A 116 -10.12 -6.99 -11.35
N VAL A 117 -10.56 -7.00 -10.10
CA VAL A 117 -10.54 -5.85 -9.20
C VAL A 117 -9.54 -6.17 -8.09
N LEU A 118 -8.58 -5.27 -7.86
CA LEU A 118 -7.50 -5.46 -6.89
C LEU A 118 -7.59 -4.38 -5.79
N THR A 119 -7.55 -4.82 -4.54
CA THR A 119 -7.59 -3.93 -3.36
C THR A 119 -6.55 -4.38 -2.33
N VAL A 120 -5.75 -3.43 -1.83
CA VAL A 120 -4.67 -3.72 -0.86
C VAL A 120 -4.64 -2.64 0.21
N ARG A 121 -4.26 -3.03 1.42
CA ARG A 121 -3.78 -2.10 2.44
C ARG A 121 -2.27 -2.09 2.40
N LEU A 122 -1.70 -0.96 2.03
CA LEU A 122 -0.25 -0.79 1.87
C LEU A 122 0.30 0.10 2.97
N LYS A 123 1.46 -0.25 3.50
CA LYS A 123 2.22 0.57 4.46
C LYS A 123 3.64 0.76 3.94
N GLY A 124 4.00 1.99 3.57
CA GLY A 124 5.39 2.36 3.33
C GLY A 124 6.14 2.41 4.66
N VAL A 125 7.25 1.67 4.78
CA VAL A 125 8.02 1.60 6.03
C VAL A 125 9.27 2.47 5.95
N THR A 126 10.18 2.17 5.03
CA THR A 126 11.42 2.93 4.80
C THR A 126 11.72 3.04 3.29
N GLY A 127 12.65 3.91 2.93
CA GLY A 127 13.10 4.11 1.55
C GLY A 127 13.50 5.55 1.30
N ASN A 128 14.55 5.76 0.49
CA ASN A 128 15.03 7.09 0.11
C ASN A 128 14.58 7.52 -1.29
N HIS A 129 14.36 6.55 -2.18
CA HIS A 129 13.89 6.78 -3.54
C HIS A 129 12.37 6.54 -3.63
N ASP A 130 11.95 5.34 -3.20
CA ASP A 130 10.55 4.94 -3.12
C ASP A 130 10.26 4.42 -1.70
N GLN A 131 9.16 4.87 -1.10
CA GLN A 131 8.68 4.39 0.20
C GLN A 131 7.24 3.89 0.06
N GLY A 132 7.04 2.87 -0.76
CA GLY A 132 5.69 2.41 -1.07
C GLY A 132 5.69 1.10 -1.85
N GLY A 133 4.74 0.97 -2.76
CA GLY A 133 4.48 -0.28 -3.46
C GLY A 133 3.14 -0.24 -4.17
N GLY A 134 2.63 -1.40 -4.53
CA GLY A 134 1.32 -1.55 -5.14
C GLY A 134 1.17 -2.91 -5.81
N PHE A 135 0.40 -2.98 -6.88
CA PHE A 135 0.09 -4.23 -7.54
C PHE A 135 0.98 -4.49 -8.73
N VAL A 136 1.31 -5.76 -8.92
CA VAL A 136 1.65 -6.31 -10.24
C VAL A 136 0.49 -7.16 -10.73
N TRP A 137 0.21 -7.14 -12.03
CA TRP A 137 -0.79 -8.03 -12.64
C TRP A 137 -0.42 -8.37 -14.09
N ARG A 138 -1.10 -9.40 -14.62
CA ARG A 138 -0.72 -10.06 -15.90
C ARG A 138 0.77 -10.39 -15.93
N PHE A 139 1.29 -10.82 -14.78
CA PHE A 139 2.66 -11.23 -14.61
C PHE A 139 2.90 -12.50 -15.42
N THR A 140 3.85 -12.44 -16.36
CA THR A 140 4.30 -13.61 -17.12
C THR A 140 5.64 -14.09 -16.57
N ASP A 141 6.55 -13.14 -16.36
CA ASP A 141 7.84 -13.36 -15.74
C ASP A 141 8.35 -12.03 -15.17
N LYS A 142 9.51 -12.08 -14.50
CA LYS A 142 10.14 -10.91 -13.86
C LYS A 142 10.44 -9.73 -14.78
N ASN A 143 10.35 -9.90 -16.10
CA ASN A 143 10.63 -8.89 -17.10
C ASN A 143 9.35 -8.45 -17.85
N ASN A 144 8.19 -9.04 -17.58
CA ASN A 144 6.95 -8.82 -18.32
C ASN A 144 5.72 -8.81 -17.41
N TYR A 145 5.25 -7.60 -17.06
CA TYR A 145 4.10 -7.37 -16.17
C TYR A 145 3.59 -5.93 -16.26
N TYR A 146 2.37 -5.67 -15.78
CA TYR A 146 1.93 -4.32 -15.45
C TYR A 146 2.13 -4.05 -13.96
N VAL A 147 2.40 -2.80 -13.61
CA VAL A 147 2.54 -2.38 -12.22
C VAL A 147 1.83 -1.05 -11.99
N VAL A 148 1.19 -0.90 -10.84
CA VAL A 148 0.73 0.38 -10.32
C VAL A 148 1.40 0.59 -8.97
N ARG A 149 1.99 1.76 -8.77
CA ARG A 149 2.77 2.07 -7.59
C ARG A 149 2.25 3.35 -6.96
N ALA A 150 1.91 3.27 -5.68
CA ALA A 150 1.75 4.42 -4.81
C ALA A 150 3.10 4.76 -4.17
N ASN A 151 3.59 5.97 -4.37
CA ASN A 151 4.80 6.48 -3.72
C ASN A 151 4.48 7.74 -2.89
N PRO A 152 4.39 7.61 -1.56
CA PRO A 152 4.17 8.73 -0.65
C PRO A 152 5.24 9.82 -0.74
N LEU A 153 6.50 9.49 -1.07
CA LEU A 153 7.57 10.47 -1.17
C LEU A 153 7.36 11.45 -2.33
N GLU A 154 6.77 10.98 -3.42
CA GLU A 154 6.49 11.76 -4.62
C GLU A 154 5.02 12.20 -4.70
N ASN A 155 4.20 11.84 -3.70
CA ASN A 155 2.75 12.07 -3.67
C ASN A 155 2.05 11.65 -4.99
N ASN A 156 2.37 10.46 -5.49
CA ASN A 156 1.84 9.97 -6.76
C ASN A 156 1.35 8.52 -6.70
N VAL A 157 0.45 8.22 -7.64
CA VAL A 157 0.05 6.86 -8.02
C VAL A 157 0.25 6.78 -9.53
N VAL A 158 1.14 5.89 -9.98
CA VAL A 158 1.53 5.80 -11.39
C VAL A 158 1.45 4.35 -11.86
N LEU A 159 0.87 4.16 -13.03
CA LEU A 159 0.82 2.89 -13.74
C LEU A 159 1.99 2.82 -14.73
N TYR A 160 2.64 1.67 -14.80
CA TYR A 160 3.66 1.37 -15.78
C TYR A 160 3.43 0.01 -16.44
N LYS A 161 3.95 -0.14 -17.66
CA LYS A 161 4.20 -1.42 -18.29
C LYS A 161 5.67 -1.77 -18.13
N VAL A 162 5.97 -3.01 -17.77
CA VAL A 162 7.32 -3.57 -17.85
C VAL A 162 7.32 -4.62 -18.95
N GLU A 163 8.16 -4.41 -19.96
CA GLU A 163 8.30 -5.30 -21.11
C GLU A 163 9.77 -5.51 -21.40
N ASN A 164 10.18 -6.78 -21.51
CA ASN A 164 11.59 -7.17 -21.65
C ASN A 164 12.51 -6.51 -20.60
N GLY A 165 12.01 -6.37 -19.38
CA GLY A 165 12.74 -5.80 -18.24
C GLY A 165 12.84 -4.26 -18.26
N LYS A 166 12.21 -3.61 -19.24
CA LYS A 166 12.18 -2.14 -19.34
C LYS A 166 10.82 -1.60 -18.92
N ARG A 167 10.84 -0.65 -17.99
CA ARG A 167 9.65 0.10 -17.56
C ARG A 167 9.34 1.25 -18.52
N THR A 168 8.08 1.39 -18.90
CA THR A 168 7.53 2.50 -19.70
C THR A 168 6.19 2.95 -19.12
N ASP A 169 5.93 4.26 -19.17
CA ASP A 169 4.65 4.91 -18.87
C ASP A 169 3.79 5.10 -20.12
#